data_AF-A0A5C7WU14-F1
#
_entry.id   AF-A0A5C7WU14-F1
#
_cell.length_a   1.000
_cell.length_b   1.000
_cell.length_c   1.000
_cell.angle_alpha   90.00
_cell.angle_beta   90.00
_cell.angle_gamma   90.00
#
_symmetry.space_group_name_H-M   'P 1'
#
loop_
_entity.id
_entity.type
_entity.pdbx_description
1 polymer ?
#
loop_
_entity_poly.entity_id
_entity_poly.type
_entity_poly.pdbx_seq_one_letter_code
_entity_poly.pdbx_strand_id
1 'polypeptide(L)'
;MSAASAQAGPGADLSRRFNYIFFNQAPTADPTTSPSNPITGFITGRVNAMSNNGFAETYTLTTNVKFGTLDFDFLTGEFEYTPNEELVDPGIVDQFTVRIDNGTAAALPGFLGAVQDWLHTMAIDLGLAQKDFIEKTITLTVDGTGEQPGVYGTIENQKYWVKQSYENCTLMATAMAVAQLNGTVGVPNEAYMVALATATNSVASPGQKMYLAANIADGVAVQDAVVLLNNHFNLDASTTTYPGTKDDDGEPVPGTLQDGQAALRDLQAALAYGKAAMVTVNSAGLWSAAVKGEPSGTPNYFDADHEVVVIKVDLENGRVFFNDSGPLFGQGMEVPLGAFLSAWQPNNYELTIVSKKTPSTEV
;
A
#
# COMPACT_ATOMS: atom_id res chain seq x y z
N MET A 1 50.56 -2.64 -2.91
CA MET A 1 51.26 -3.13 -1.71
C MET A 1 50.27 -3.99 -0.94
N SER A 2 50.56 -5.27 -0.78
CA SER A 2 49.68 -6.26 -0.15
C SER A 2 49.70 -6.09 1.36
N ALA A 3 48.57 -5.72 1.97
CA ALA A 3 48.39 -5.78 3.41
C ALA A 3 48.07 -7.24 3.78
N ALA A 4 48.98 -7.87 4.53
CA ALA A 4 48.78 -9.18 5.10
C ALA A 4 47.69 -9.11 6.19
N SER A 5 46.63 -9.88 6.03
CA SER A 5 45.65 -10.13 7.09
C SER A 5 46.31 -10.96 8.19
N ALA A 6 46.58 -10.31 9.33
CA ALA A 6 47.04 -10.99 10.53
C ALA A 6 45.93 -11.91 11.05
N GLN A 7 46.18 -13.22 11.02
CA GLN A 7 45.27 -14.24 11.54
C GLN A 7 45.23 -14.11 13.08
N ALA A 8 44.06 -13.83 13.64
CA ALA A 8 43.87 -13.64 15.08
C ALA A 8 44.20 -14.93 15.86
N GLY A 9 44.92 -14.80 16.98
CA GLY A 9 45.31 -15.95 17.80
C GLY A 9 44.12 -16.61 18.54
N PRO A 10 44.25 -17.87 19.01
CA PRO A 10 43.16 -18.66 19.60
C PRO A 10 42.42 -17.99 20.78
N GLY A 11 43.12 -17.19 21.58
CA GLY A 11 42.51 -16.46 22.71
C GLY A 11 41.69 -15.25 22.30
N ALA A 12 41.93 -14.67 21.12
CA ALA A 12 41.17 -13.54 20.58
C ALA A 12 39.83 -13.98 19.99
N ASP A 13 39.70 -15.24 19.55
CA ASP A 13 38.43 -15.81 19.09
C ASP A 13 37.52 -16.12 20.29
N LEU A 14 38.05 -16.71 21.36
CA LEU A 14 37.28 -17.02 22.58
C LEU A 14 36.67 -15.79 23.27
N SER A 15 37.44 -14.71 23.44
CA SER A 15 36.93 -13.48 24.05
C SER A 15 35.84 -12.82 23.20
N ARG A 16 36.00 -12.87 21.87
CA ARG A 16 35.04 -12.33 20.91
C ARG A 16 33.74 -13.14 20.90
N ARG A 17 33.80 -14.47 21.01
CA ARG A 17 32.61 -15.33 21.13
C ARG A 17 31.89 -15.11 22.46
N PHE A 18 32.64 -14.94 23.56
CA PHE A 18 32.05 -14.61 24.86
C PHE A 18 31.33 -13.25 24.82
N ASN A 19 31.95 -12.24 24.21
CA ASN A 19 31.32 -10.93 24.01
C ASN A 19 30.07 -11.01 23.14
N TYR A 20 30.09 -11.79 22.05
CA TYR A 20 28.88 -12.01 21.25
C TYR A 20 27.76 -12.65 22.08
N ILE A 21 28.05 -13.72 22.84
CA ILE A 21 27.00 -14.40 23.61
C ILE A 21 26.38 -13.46 24.64
N PHE A 22 27.19 -12.77 25.45
CA PHE A 22 26.70 -12.09 26.65
C PHE A 22 26.61 -10.57 26.56
N PHE A 23 27.25 -9.94 25.57
CA PHE A 23 27.39 -8.48 25.47
C PHE A 23 27.25 -7.98 24.03
N ASN A 24 26.50 -8.70 23.19
CA ASN A 24 26.29 -8.31 21.80
C ASN A 24 25.73 -6.88 21.69
N GLN A 25 26.16 -6.17 20.66
CA GLN A 25 25.54 -4.92 20.25
C GLN A 25 25.02 -5.08 18.83
N ALA A 26 23.75 -4.73 18.66
CA ALA A 26 23.08 -4.74 17.38
C ALA A 26 23.83 -3.82 16.40
N PRO A 27 23.78 -4.10 15.09
CA PRO A 27 24.37 -3.21 14.11
C PRO A 27 23.64 -1.86 14.12
N THR A 28 24.31 -0.83 13.65
CA THR A 28 23.72 0.49 13.39
C THR A 28 23.72 0.77 11.89
N ALA A 29 22.82 1.63 11.41
CA ALA A 29 22.80 2.07 10.02
C ALA A 29 22.30 3.51 9.89
N ASP A 30 22.96 4.25 8.99
CA ASP A 30 22.60 5.63 8.64
C ASP A 30 22.46 5.78 7.11
N PRO A 31 21.35 5.29 6.54
CA PRO A 31 21.19 5.23 5.09
C PRO A 31 21.21 6.62 4.45
N THR A 32 21.82 6.69 3.27
CA THR A 32 21.88 7.89 2.45
C THR A 32 21.34 7.61 1.06
N THR A 33 20.60 8.57 0.50
CA THR A 33 20.10 8.54 -0.88
C THR A 33 20.57 9.79 -1.62
N SER A 34 20.80 9.66 -2.94
CA SER A 34 20.91 10.82 -3.81
C SER A 34 19.55 11.52 -3.93
N PRO A 35 19.52 12.80 -4.35
CA PRO A 35 18.32 13.36 -4.96
C PRO A 35 17.88 12.51 -6.16
N SER A 36 16.58 12.53 -6.47
CA SER A 36 16.06 11.87 -7.66
C SER A 36 16.55 12.56 -8.94
N ASN A 37 16.83 11.78 -9.98
CA ASN A 37 17.16 12.33 -11.29
C ASN A 37 15.94 13.08 -11.88
N PRO A 38 16.06 14.33 -12.33
CA PRO A 38 14.91 15.13 -12.76
C PRO A 38 14.30 14.72 -14.11
N ILE A 39 14.87 13.73 -14.79
CA ILE A 39 14.35 13.20 -16.07
C ILE A 39 13.84 11.78 -15.90
N THR A 40 14.52 10.96 -15.09
CA THR A 40 14.22 9.52 -14.98
C THR A 40 13.71 9.12 -13.60
N GLY A 41 13.75 10.00 -12.61
CA GLY A 41 13.45 9.69 -11.22
C GLY A 41 14.44 8.73 -10.54
N PHE A 42 15.54 8.36 -11.22
CA PHE A 42 16.54 7.41 -10.72
C PHE A 42 17.22 7.90 -9.44
N ILE A 43 17.41 6.99 -8.48
CA ILE A 43 18.02 7.26 -7.17
C ILE A 43 19.11 6.23 -6.90
N THR A 44 20.26 6.66 -6.40
CA THR A 44 21.26 5.75 -5.82
C THR A 44 21.35 5.96 -4.32
N GLY A 45 21.85 4.97 -3.60
CA GLY A 45 22.06 5.12 -2.17
C GLY A 45 22.89 4.01 -1.55
N ARG A 46 23.05 4.14 -0.23
CA ARG A 46 23.80 3.21 0.61
C ARG A 46 23.15 3.07 1.96
N VAL A 47 23.15 1.87 2.53
CA VAL A 47 22.64 1.61 3.90
C VAL A 47 23.57 2.18 4.98
N ASN A 48 24.87 2.24 4.70
CA ASN A 48 25.93 2.68 5.62
C ASN A 48 25.82 1.98 6.99
N ALA A 49 25.79 0.64 6.99
CA ALA A 49 25.77 -0.11 8.23
C ALA A 49 27.15 -0.15 8.91
N MET A 50 27.13 -0.27 10.23
CA MET A 50 28.30 -0.54 11.04
C MET A 50 28.00 -1.71 11.96
N SER A 51 28.87 -2.72 11.92
CA SER A 51 28.86 -3.77 12.93
C SER A 51 29.41 -3.28 14.27
N ASN A 52 28.66 -3.52 15.34
CA ASN A 52 29.04 -3.13 16.70
C ASN A 52 29.54 -4.31 17.56
N ASN A 53 29.72 -5.49 16.97
CA ASN A 53 30.21 -6.69 17.67
C ASN A 53 31.50 -7.29 17.04
N GLY A 54 32.03 -6.62 16.01
CA GLY A 54 33.25 -6.98 15.30
C GLY A 54 33.07 -8.05 14.23
N PHE A 55 31.90 -8.67 14.08
CA PHE A 55 31.55 -9.61 13.01
C PHE A 55 30.99 -8.89 11.80
N ALA A 56 31.31 -9.38 10.60
CA ALA A 56 30.86 -8.76 9.36
C ALA A 56 29.32 -8.78 9.29
N GLU A 57 28.74 -7.66 8.88
CA GLU A 57 27.33 -7.53 8.61
C GLU A 57 26.91 -8.28 7.34
N THR A 58 25.65 -8.70 7.34
CA THR A 58 24.95 -9.27 6.20
C THR A 58 23.64 -8.52 6.00
N TYR A 59 23.21 -8.41 4.75
CA TYR A 59 21.99 -7.71 4.37
C TYR A 59 20.95 -8.68 3.84
N THR A 60 19.68 -8.44 4.15
CA THR A 60 18.55 -9.16 3.54
C THR A 60 17.40 -8.19 3.35
N LEU A 61 16.78 -8.17 2.17
CA LEU A 61 15.56 -7.39 1.95
C LEU A 61 14.38 -8.13 2.59
N THR A 62 13.71 -7.50 3.55
CA THR A 62 12.49 -8.03 4.18
C THR A 62 11.23 -7.50 3.51
N THR A 63 11.30 -6.30 2.93
CA THR A 63 10.28 -5.74 2.05
C THR A 63 10.96 -5.11 0.85
N ASN A 64 10.46 -5.39 -0.36
CA ASN A 64 10.95 -4.78 -1.59
C ASN A 64 10.14 -3.51 -1.93
N VAL A 65 10.68 -2.70 -2.84
CA VAL A 65 9.98 -1.56 -3.44
C VAL A 65 8.71 -1.99 -4.19
N LYS A 66 7.70 -1.12 -4.25
CA LYS A 66 6.42 -1.40 -4.94
C LYS A 66 6.27 -0.70 -6.29
N PHE A 67 6.92 0.44 -6.47
CA PHE A 67 6.65 1.42 -7.52
C PHE A 67 7.82 1.61 -8.49
N GLY A 68 8.70 0.60 -8.55
CA GLY A 68 9.86 0.56 -9.41
C GLY A 68 10.64 -0.74 -9.24
N THR A 69 11.90 -0.72 -9.67
CA THR A 69 12.85 -1.81 -9.49
C THR A 69 14.01 -1.37 -8.62
N LEU A 70 14.46 -2.26 -7.73
CA LEU A 70 15.61 -2.05 -6.86
C LEU A 70 16.72 -3.06 -7.23
N ASP A 71 17.87 -2.56 -7.62
CA ASP A 71 19.12 -3.34 -7.66
C ASP A 71 19.87 -3.10 -6.35
N PHE A 72 20.09 -4.16 -5.57
CA PHE A 72 20.65 -4.09 -4.22
C PHE A 72 21.89 -4.97 -4.12
N ASP A 73 23.02 -4.37 -3.78
CA ASP A 73 24.26 -5.10 -3.51
C ASP A 73 24.27 -5.61 -2.06
N PHE A 74 24.00 -6.91 -1.91
CA PHE A 74 23.97 -7.59 -0.62
C PHE A 74 25.34 -7.73 0.08
N LEU A 75 26.44 -7.38 -0.59
CA LEU A 75 27.77 -7.36 0.02
C LEU A 75 28.10 -5.98 0.61
N THR A 76 27.73 -4.91 -0.10
CA THR A 76 28.15 -3.55 0.27
C THR A 76 27.03 -2.71 0.89
N GLY A 77 25.77 -3.09 0.69
CA GLY A 77 24.61 -2.30 1.05
C GLY A 77 24.40 -1.08 0.13
N GLU A 78 25.06 -1.04 -1.02
CA GLU A 78 24.79 -0.08 -2.10
C GLU A 78 23.52 -0.49 -2.86
N PHE A 79 22.78 0.49 -3.38
CA PHE A 79 21.59 0.22 -4.17
C PHE A 79 21.32 1.28 -5.23
N GLU A 80 20.61 0.84 -6.27
CA GLU A 80 20.10 1.65 -7.37
C GLU A 80 18.59 1.42 -7.51
N TYR A 81 17.83 2.50 -7.60
CA TYR A 81 16.38 2.46 -7.74
C TYR A 81 15.93 3.18 -9.01
N THR A 82 15.11 2.50 -9.79
CA THR A 82 14.48 3.03 -11.01
C THR A 82 12.96 2.98 -10.81
N PRO A 83 12.26 4.13 -10.74
CA PRO A 83 10.80 4.14 -10.64
C PRO A 83 10.15 3.69 -11.94
N ASN A 84 8.88 3.27 -11.85
CA ASN A 84 8.05 3.08 -13.03
C ASN A 84 7.85 4.43 -13.77
N GLU A 85 7.88 4.41 -15.10
CA GLU A 85 7.91 5.62 -15.92
C GLU A 85 6.71 6.55 -15.66
N GLU A 86 5.52 6.00 -15.43
CA GLU A 86 4.29 6.76 -15.16
C GLU A 86 4.32 7.53 -13.83
N LEU A 87 5.30 7.26 -12.97
CA LEU A 87 5.48 7.91 -11.67
C LEU A 87 6.59 8.95 -11.64
N VAL A 88 7.34 9.11 -12.74
CA VAL A 88 8.40 10.13 -12.80
C VAL A 88 7.79 11.53 -12.79
N ASP A 89 6.82 11.79 -13.65
CA ASP A 89 6.18 13.11 -13.79
C ASP A 89 5.41 13.55 -12.52
N PRO A 90 4.48 12.75 -11.97
CA PRO A 90 3.77 13.12 -10.75
C PRO A 90 4.65 12.97 -9.48
N GLY A 91 5.77 12.24 -9.58
CA GLY A 91 6.55 11.80 -8.43
C GLY A 91 5.87 10.66 -7.68
N ILE A 92 6.59 10.08 -6.71
CA ILE A 92 6.05 9.10 -5.76
C ILE A 92 7.01 8.96 -4.58
N VAL A 93 6.50 8.50 -3.44
CA VAL A 93 7.34 7.96 -2.37
C VAL A 93 7.28 6.44 -2.43
N ASP A 94 8.43 5.78 -2.48
CA ASP A 94 8.54 4.32 -2.35
C ASP A 94 9.43 3.97 -1.16
N GLN A 95 9.37 2.71 -0.71
CA GLN A 95 10.11 2.25 0.45
C GLN A 95 10.51 0.79 0.28
N PHE A 96 11.68 0.46 0.81
CA PHE A 96 12.08 -0.93 1.04
C PHE A 96 12.64 -1.06 2.46
N THR A 97 12.59 -2.27 3.00
CA THR A 97 13.13 -2.56 4.33
C THR A 97 14.25 -3.57 4.18
N VAL A 98 15.41 -3.22 4.74
CA VAL A 98 16.57 -4.09 4.84
C VAL A 98 16.77 -4.51 6.29
N ARG A 99 16.93 -5.81 6.49
CA ARG A 99 17.47 -6.39 7.70
C ARG A 99 18.98 -6.38 7.61
N ILE A 100 19.63 -5.79 8.61
CA ILE A 100 21.09 -5.76 8.75
C ILE A 100 21.43 -6.64 9.94
N ASP A 101 22.25 -7.67 9.73
CA ASP A 101 22.53 -8.72 10.71
C ASP A 101 24.03 -8.88 10.91
N ASN A 102 24.52 -8.74 12.14
CA ASN A 102 25.91 -8.97 12.52
C ASN A 102 26.08 -10.23 13.40
N GLY A 103 25.07 -11.09 13.49
CA GLY A 103 25.12 -12.36 14.22
C GLY A 103 25.45 -13.55 13.33
N THR A 104 25.08 -13.52 12.05
CA THR A 104 25.29 -14.63 11.10
C THR A 104 26.76 -15.03 11.00
N ALA A 105 27.68 -14.06 10.92
CA ALA A 105 29.12 -14.33 10.92
C ALA A 105 29.67 -14.73 12.30
N ALA A 106 28.91 -14.51 13.38
CA ALA A 106 29.22 -14.89 14.75
C ALA A 106 28.68 -16.27 15.15
N ALA A 107 27.82 -16.89 14.34
CA ALA A 107 27.26 -18.20 14.60
C ALA A 107 28.31 -19.31 14.48
N LEU A 108 28.28 -20.26 15.41
CA LEU A 108 29.05 -21.50 15.36
C LEU A 108 28.22 -22.62 14.71
N PRO A 109 28.84 -23.58 14.00
CA PRO A 109 28.11 -24.69 13.42
C PRO A 109 27.79 -25.79 14.44
N GLY A 110 26.73 -26.56 14.17
CA GLY A 110 26.41 -27.80 14.89
C GLY A 110 26.02 -27.60 16.35
N PHE A 111 26.37 -28.58 17.20
CA PHE A 111 25.99 -28.56 18.62
C PHE A 111 26.53 -27.35 19.38
N LEU A 112 27.75 -26.87 19.04
CA LEU A 112 28.31 -25.68 19.68
C LEU A 112 27.52 -24.41 19.32
N GLY A 113 27.00 -24.32 18.09
CA GLY A 113 26.04 -23.30 17.68
C GLY A 113 24.78 -23.34 18.52
N ALA A 114 24.17 -24.53 18.67
CA ALA A 114 22.95 -24.67 19.48
C ALA A 114 23.15 -24.21 20.94
N VAL A 115 24.30 -24.49 21.55
CA VAL A 115 24.63 -24.02 22.90
C VAL A 115 24.88 -22.50 22.93
N GLN A 116 25.59 -21.97 21.93
CA GLN A 116 25.83 -20.54 21.77
C GLN A 116 24.51 -19.77 21.65
N ASP A 117 23.62 -20.20 20.76
CA ASP A 117 22.33 -19.57 20.50
C ASP A 117 21.43 -19.60 21.73
N TRP A 118 21.41 -20.72 22.46
CA TRP A 118 20.68 -20.82 23.73
C TRP A 118 21.20 -19.82 24.76
N LEU A 119 22.52 -19.75 24.97
CA LEU A 119 23.11 -18.80 25.91
C LEU A 119 22.89 -17.34 25.47
N HIS A 120 22.99 -17.07 24.18
CA HIS A 120 22.81 -15.73 23.62
C HIS A 120 21.36 -15.25 23.75
N THR A 121 20.40 -16.13 23.47
CA THR A 121 18.96 -15.86 23.68
C THR A 121 18.66 -15.54 25.13
N MET A 122 19.21 -16.33 26.07
CA MET A 122 19.09 -16.02 27.50
C MET A 122 19.70 -14.67 27.87
N ALA A 123 20.86 -14.31 27.29
CA ALA A 123 21.49 -13.03 27.55
C ALA A 123 20.65 -11.85 27.02
N ILE A 124 19.95 -12.01 25.89
CA ILE A 124 18.99 -11.02 25.39
C ILE A 124 17.81 -10.88 26.36
N ASP A 125 17.22 -12.00 26.81
CA ASP A 125 16.08 -12.00 27.73
C ASP A 125 16.43 -11.36 29.09
N LEU A 126 17.69 -11.48 29.51
CA LEU A 126 18.23 -10.86 30.72
C LEU A 126 18.70 -9.40 30.51
N GLY A 127 18.66 -8.88 29.29
CA GLY A 127 19.11 -7.52 28.94
C GLY A 127 20.63 -7.32 28.96
N LEU A 128 21.41 -8.41 28.94
CA LEU A 128 22.88 -8.37 28.90
C LEU A 128 23.41 -8.15 27.47
N ALA A 129 22.70 -8.70 26.49
CA ALA A 129 23.02 -8.62 25.07
C ALA A 129 21.87 -7.98 24.26
N GLN A 130 22.20 -7.34 23.14
CA GLN A 130 21.23 -6.91 22.15
C GLN A 130 20.99 -7.99 21.09
N LYS A 131 19.91 -7.83 20.31
CA LYS A 131 19.64 -8.66 19.13
C LYS A 131 20.75 -8.53 18.10
N ASP A 132 20.91 -9.56 17.28
CA ASP A 132 21.89 -9.63 16.19
C ASP A 132 21.59 -8.73 14.99
N PHE A 133 20.44 -8.09 14.97
CA PHE A 133 19.98 -7.38 13.80
C PHE A 133 19.17 -6.15 14.16
N ILE A 134 19.11 -5.26 13.18
CA ILE A 134 18.09 -4.22 13.08
C ILE A 134 17.37 -4.35 11.75
N GLU A 135 16.15 -3.83 11.68
CA GLU A 135 15.48 -3.55 10.42
C GLU A 135 15.51 -2.05 10.18
N LYS A 136 15.80 -1.66 8.94
CA LYS A 136 15.83 -0.28 8.51
C LYS A 136 15.00 -0.11 7.26
N THR A 137 13.95 0.69 7.36
CA THR A 137 13.19 1.16 6.19
C THR A 137 13.92 2.34 5.57
N ILE A 138 14.21 2.23 4.27
CA ILE A 138 14.77 3.30 3.45
C ILE A 138 13.64 3.89 2.61
N THR A 139 13.45 5.20 2.73
CA THR A 139 12.48 5.96 1.94
C THR A 139 13.15 6.51 0.69
N LEU A 140 12.52 6.28 -0.45
CA LEU A 140 12.93 6.75 -1.77
C LEU A 140 11.90 7.78 -2.22
N THR A 141 12.32 9.03 -2.38
CA THR A 141 11.44 10.10 -2.86
C THR A 141 11.80 10.44 -4.30
N VAL A 142 10.89 10.11 -5.22
CA VAL A 142 10.94 10.58 -6.60
C VAL A 142 10.24 11.93 -6.64
N ASP A 143 11.02 12.97 -6.91
CA ASP A 143 10.48 14.32 -7.03
C ASP A 143 9.77 14.45 -8.39
N GLY A 144 8.49 14.84 -8.37
CA GLY A 144 7.74 15.04 -9.61
C GLY A 144 8.30 16.21 -10.42
N THR A 145 8.61 15.98 -11.70
CA THR A 145 9.19 16.98 -12.60
C THR A 145 8.33 17.32 -13.81
N GLY A 146 7.13 16.73 -13.91
CA GLY A 146 6.18 16.96 -15.00
C GLY A 146 5.46 18.31 -14.92
N GLU A 147 4.50 18.53 -15.83
CA GLU A 147 3.69 19.77 -15.86
C GLU A 147 2.80 19.94 -14.61
N GLN A 148 2.48 18.84 -13.93
CA GLN A 148 1.59 18.80 -12.75
C GLN A 148 2.17 17.83 -11.69
N PRO A 149 3.27 18.20 -11.01
CA PRO A 149 3.87 17.34 -9.98
C PRO A 149 2.89 17.13 -8.82
N GLY A 150 2.86 15.92 -8.25
CA GLY A 150 1.95 15.55 -7.18
C GLY A 150 0.48 15.40 -7.60
N VAL A 151 0.19 15.38 -8.90
CA VAL A 151 -1.16 15.17 -9.44
C VAL A 151 -1.26 13.79 -10.08
N TYR A 152 -2.22 12.98 -9.62
CA TYR A 152 -2.44 11.61 -10.05
C TYR A 152 -3.86 11.47 -10.60
N GLY A 153 -4.03 10.78 -11.74
CA GLY A 153 -5.32 10.66 -12.40
C GLY A 153 -5.76 11.93 -13.12
N THR A 154 -7.05 12.05 -13.46
CA THR A 154 -7.57 13.19 -14.24
C THR A 154 -9.04 13.51 -13.93
N ILE A 155 -9.36 14.81 -13.88
CA ILE A 155 -10.74 15.29 -13.73
C ILE A 155 -11.61 14.94 -14.94
N GLU A 156 -11.02 14.63 -16.10
CA GLU A 156 -11.78 14.22 -17.30
C GLU A 156 -12.61 12.96 -17.09
N ASN A 157 -12.19 12.09 -16.15
CA ASN A 157 -12.93 10.88 -15.80
C ASN A 157 -14.30 11.18 -15.15
N GLN A 158 -14.60 12.44 -14.80
CA GLN A 158 -15.94 12.85 -14.36
C GLN A 158 -17.05 12.53 -15.38
N LYS A 159 -16.70 12.38 -16.67
CA LYS A 159 -17.63 12.00 -17.74
C LYS A 159 -18.25 10.61 -17.57
N TYR A 160 -17.62 9.74 -16.77
CA TYR A 160 -18.13 8.39 -16.49
C TYR A 160 -19.13 8.34 -15.33
N TRP A 161 -19.37 9.46 -14.65
CA TRP A 161 -20.29 9.54 -13.52
C TRP A 161 -21.72 9.10 -13.89
N VAL A 162 -22.34 8.32 -13.01
CA VAL A 162 -23.75 7.94 -13.11
C VAL A 162 -24.40 8.05 -11.73
N LYS A 163 -25.56 8.72 -11.66
CA LYS A 163 -26.36 8.85 -10.44
C LYS A 163 -27.01 7.51 -10.08
N GLN A 164 -27.00 7.14 -8.80
CA GLN A 164 -27.79 6.01 -8.31
C GLN A 164 -29.25 6.40 -8.07
N SER A 165 -30.16 5.47 -8.35
CA SER A 165 -31.60 5.55 -8.07
C SER A 165 -32.01 4.72 -6.86
N TYR A 166 -31.14 3.82 -6.40
CA TYR A 166 -31.38 2.84 -5.33
C TYR A 166 -30.25 2.82 -4.29
N GLU A 167 -30.38 2.01 -3.23
CA GLU A 167 -29.31 1.75 -2.25
C GLU A 167 -28.30 0.75 -2.85
N ASN A 168 -27.52 1.20 -3.84
CA ASN A 168 -26.64 0.35 -4.65
C ASN A 168 -25.32 1.03 -5.04
N CYS A 169 -24.81 1.94 -4.20
CA CYS A 169 -23.59 2.71 -4.46
C CYS A 169 -22.42 1.85 -4.96
N THR A 170 -22.20 0.66 -4.38
CA THR A 170 -21.19 -0.30 -4.82
C THR A 170 -21.35 -0.71 -6.29
N LEU A 171 -22.58 -0.97 -6.75
CA LEU A 171 -22.84 -1.33 -8.16
C LEU A 171 -22.59 -0.14 -9.09
N MET A 172 -22.91 1.07 -8.64
CA MET A 172 -22.68 2.27 -9.43
C MET A 172 -21.20 2.63 -9.50
N ALA A 173 -20.46 2.51 -8.40
CA ALA A 173 -19.00 2.63 -8.39
C ALA A 173 -18.35 1.58 -9.32
N THR A 174 -18.83 0.34 -9.27
CA THR A 174 -18.42 -0.73 -10.21
C THR A 174 -18.67 -0.34 -11.67
N ALA A 175 -19.87 0.18 -11.97
CA ALA A 175 -20.20 0.62 -13.33
C ALA A 175 -19.30 1.75 -13.82
N MET A 176 -19.03 2.74 -12.95
CA MET A 176 -18.16 3.86 -13.25
C MET A 176 -16.71 3.43 -13.47
N ALA A 177 -16.20 2.46 -12.71
CA ALA A 177 -14.87 1.87 -12.91
C ALA A 177 -14.77 1.12 -14.25
N VAL A 178 -15.78 0.31 -14.60
CA VAL A 178 -15.86 -0.37 -15.90
C VAL A 178 -15.91 0.65 -17.05
N ALA A 179 -16.76 1.66 -16.93
CA ALA A 179 -16.93 2.74 -17.89
C ALA A 179 -15.61 3.49 -18.14
N GLN A 180 -14.88 3.82 -17.07
CA GLN A 180 -13.58 4.46 -17.14
C GLN A 180 -12.56 3.62 -17.93
N LEU A 181 -12.40 2.36 -17.57
CA LEU A 181 -11.40 1.49 -18.21
C LEU A 181 -11.76 1.16 -19.66
N ASN A 182 -13.04 0.99 -19.98
CA ASN A 182 -13.51 0.70 -21.33
C ASN A 182 -13.64 1.95 -22.21
N GLY A 183 -13.57 3.15 -21.63
CA GLY A 183 -13.78 4.39 -22.36
C GLY A 183 -15.24 4.62 -22.76
N THR A 184 -16.20 3.99 -22.09
CA THR A 184 -17.63 4.03 -22.45
C THR A 184 -18.44 4.87 -21.46
N VAL A 185 -19.22 5.84 -21.96
CA VAL A 185 -20.07 6.68 -21.10
C VAL A 185 -21.45 6.03 -20.91
N GLY A 186 -21.90 5.90 -19.66
CA GLY A 186 -23.22 5.36 -19.31
C GLY A 186 -23.38 3.85 -19.56
N VAL A 187 -22.27 3.13 -19.77
CA VAL A 187 -22.26 1.68 -20.00
C VAL A 187 -21.19 1.05 -19.10
N PRO A 188 -21.55 0.09 -18.23
CA PRO A 188 -22.92 -0.40 -17.97
C PRO A 188 -23.79 0.66 -17.28
N ASN A 189 -25.11 0.58 -17.47
CA ASN A 189 -26.08 1.43 -16.77
C ASN A 189 -26.61 0.73 -15.50
N GLU A 190 -27.29 1.50 -14.64
CA GLU A 190 -27.83 1.00 -13.36
C GLU A 190 -28.76 -0.23 -13.55
N ALA A 191 -29.66 -0.19 -14.53
CA ALA A 191 -30.59 -1.28 -14.79
C ALA A 191 -29.87 -2.60 -15.14
N TYR A 192 -28.81 -2.53 -15.93
CA TYR A 192 -27.97 -3.68 -16.24
C TYR A 192 -27.26 -4.21 -15.00
N MET A 193 -26.67 -3.33 -14.19
CA MET A 193 -25.97 -3.73 -12.97
C MET A 193 -26.91 -4.40 -11.96
N VAL A 194 -28.10 -3.85 -11.76
CA VAL A 194 -29.14 -4.42 -10.88
C VAL A 194 -29.58 -5.80 -11.39
N ALA A 195 -29.85 -5.92 -12.69
CA ALA A 195 -30.24 -7.20 -13.29
C ALA A 195 -29.14 -8.27 -13.14
N LEU A 196 -27.88 -7.86 -13.32
CA LEU A 196 -26.73 -8.74 -13.16
C LEU A 196 -26.57 -9.21 -11.71
N ALA A 197 -26.61 -8.29 -10.74
CA ALA A 197 -26.42 -8.61 -9.33
C ALA A 197 -27.58 -9.44 -8.74
N THR A 198 -28.82 -9.21 -9.20
CA THR A 198 -29.99 -10.02 -8.78
C THR A 198 -30.00 -11.43 -9.37
N ALA A 199 -29.33 -11.63 -10.51
CA ALA A 199 -29.16 -12.96 -11.10
C ALA A 199 -27.97 -13.74 -10.51
N THR A 200 -26.97 -13.05 -9.97
CA THR A 200 -25.68 -13.63 -9.57
C THR A 200 -25.66 -14.01 -8.09
N ASN A 201 -25.08 -15.17 -7.77
CA ASN A 201 -24.96 -15.63 -6.37
C ASN A 201 -23.84 -14.86 -5.66
N SER A 202 -24.08 -14.50 -4.41
CA SER A 202 -23.11 -13.81 -3.58
C SER A 202 -22.01 -14.76 -3.10
N VAL A 203 -20.76 -14.29 -3.14
CA VAL A 203 -19.63 -14.92 -2.46
C VAL A 203 -19.46 -14.40 -1.03
N ALA A 204 -19.94 -13.19 -0.74
CA ALA A 204 -19.94 -12.60 0.60
C ALA A 204 -21.01 -13.23 1.51
N SER A 205 -22.16 -13.58 0.94
CA SER A 205 -23.32 -14.17 1.63
C SER A 205 -23.75 -15.48 0.94
N PRO A 206 -23.06 -16.60 1.21
CA PRO A 206 -23.36 -17.89 0.58
C PRO A 206 -24.83 -18.30 0.72
N GLY A 207 -25.44 -18.69 -0.41
CA GLY A 207 -26.85 -19.06 -0.48
C GLY A 207 -27.81 -17.91 -0.82
N GLN A 208 -27.30 -16.68 -0.95
CA GLN A 208 -28.07 -15.51 -1.38
C GLN A 208 -27.62 -14.99 -2.76
N LYS A 209 -28.41 -14.08 -3.32
CA LYS A 209 -28.02 -13.27 -4.48
C LYS A 209 -27.18 -12.08 -4.02
N MET A 210 -26.30 -11.58 -4.90
CA MET A 210 -25.46 -10.40 -4.61
C MET A 210 -26.30 -9.17 -4.26
N TYR A 211 -27.48 -9.05 -4.89
CA TYR A 211 -28.47 -8.02 -4.60
C TYR A 211 -29.86 -8.63 -4.59
N LEU A 212 -30.65 -8.42 -3.53
CA LEU A 212 -31.93 -9.09 -3.40
C LEU A 212 -33.06 -8.37 -4.15
N ALA A 213 -33.06 -7.03 -4.17
CA ALA A 213 -33.99 -6.21 -4.94
C ALA A 213 -33.56 -4.74 -4.98
N ALA A 214 -34.05 -3.97 -5.95
CA ALA A 214 -33.73 -2.54 -6.10
C ALA A 214 -34.28 -1.63 -4.99
N ASN A 215 -35.35 -2.03 -4.29
CA ASN A 215 -36.03 -1.18 -3.30
C ASN A 215 -35.86 -1.67 -1.86
N ILE A 216 -34.73 -2.29 -1.55
CA ILE A 216 -34.38 -2.67 -0.17
C ILE A 216 -33.15 -1.88 0.28
N ALA A 217 -32.96 -1.79 1.60
CA ALA A 217 -31.85 -1.06 2.20
C ALA A 217 -30.50 -1.81 2.14
N ASP A 218 -30.49 -3.08 1.73
CA ASP A 218 -29.27 -3.88 1.68
C ASP A 218 -28.58 -3.72 0.33
N GLY A 219 -27.41 -3.09 0.34
CA GLY A 219 -26.56 -2.91 -0.84
C GLY A 219 -25.81 -4.18 -1.27
N VAL A 220 -24.81 -4.00 -2.13
CA VAL A 220 -23.94 -5.08 -2.61
C VAL A 220 -22.60 -5.03 -1.88
N ALA A 221 -22.13 -6.18 -1.43
CA ALA A 221 -20.82 -6.32 -0.80
C ALA A 221 -19.68 -6.05 -1.80
N VAL A 222 -18.58 -5.46 -1.35
CA VAL A 222 -17.43 -5.16 -2.23
C VAL A 222 -16.80 -6.44 -2.79
N GLN A 223 -16.80 -7.55 -2.04
CA GLN A 223 -16.31 -8.84 -2.54
C GLN A 223 -17.13 -9.34 -3.74
N ASP A 224 -18.45 -9.08 -3.75
CA ASP A 224 -19.30 -9.41 -4.88
C ASP A 224 -19.03 -8.49 -6.08
N ALA A 225 -18.79 -7.20 -5.84
CA ALA A 225 -18.39 -6.25 -6.87
C ALA A 225 -17.09 -6.66 -7.57
N VAL A 226 -16.10 -7.12 -6.81
CA VAL A 226 -14.84 -7.67 -7.35
C VAL A 226 -15.09 -8.89 -8.22
N VAL A 227 -16.00 -9.79 -7.84
CA VAL A 227 -16.40 -10.94 -8.67
C VAL A 227 -17.04 -10.47 -9.98
N LEU A 228 -17.91 -9.46 -9.96
CA LEU A 228 -18.50 -8.88 -11.17
C LEU A 228 -17.42 -8.31 -12.09
N LEU A 229 -16.48 -7.52 -11.56
CA LEU A 229 -15.37 -6.96 -12.32
C LEU A 229 -14.52 -8.05 -12.98
N ASN A 230 -14.13 -9.06 -12.22
CA ASN A 230 -13.23 -10.13 -12.69
C ASN A 230 -13.87 -11.07 -13.71
N ASN A 231 -15.13 -11.46 -13.48
CA ASN A 231 -15.76 -12.56 -14.20
C ASN A 231 -16.79 -12.12 -15.23
N HIS A 232 -17.43 -10.96 -15.04
CA HIS A 232 -18.45 -10.47 -15.97
C HIS A 232 -17.96 -9.35 -16.88
N PHE A 233 -17.03 -8.52 -16.41
CA PHE A 233 -16.47 -7.41 -17.19
C PHE A 233 -15.08 -7.70 -17.76
N ASN A 234 -14.50 -8.86 -17.44
CA ASN A 234 -13.16 -9.28 -17.88
C ASN A 234 -12.06 -8.28 -17.51
N LEU A 235 -12.16 -7.70 -16.32
CA LEU A 235 -11.16 -6.81 -15.72
C LEU A 235 -10.35 -7.59 -14.67
N ASP A 236 -9.26 -7.01 -14.20
CA ASP A 236 -8.53 -7.50 -13.03
C ASP A 236 -8.81 -6.55 -11.86
N ALA A 237 -9.39 -7.08 -10.79
CA ALA A 237 -9.82 -6.32 -9.62
C ALA A 237 -9.44 -7.04 -8.33
N SER A 238 -8.92 -6.27 -7.38
CA SER A 238 -8.57 -6.74 -6.05
C SER A 238 -8.80 -5.65 -5.00
N THR A 239 -9.23 -6.07 -3.82
CA THR A 239 -9.43 -5.18 -2.67
C THR A 239 -8.36 -5.44 -1.61
N THR A 240 -7.80 -4.36 -1.07
CA THR A 240 -6.82 -4.39 0.02
C THR A 240 -7.29 -3.45 1.12
N THR A 241 -7.16 -3.87 2.38
CA THR A 241 -7.31 -2.99 3.55
C THR A 241 -5.95 -2.76 4.20
N TYR A 242 -5.80 -1.66 4.95
CA TYR A 242 -4.56 -1.25 5.60
C TYR A 242 -4.82 -1.04 7.10
N PRO A 243 -4.15 -1.80 8.00
CA PRO A 243 -3.00 -2.68 7.74
C PRO A 243 -3.35 -4.03 7.09
N GLY A 244 -4.64 -4.39 6.99
CA GLY A 244 -5.07 -5.68 6.44
C GLY A 244 -4.76 -6.88 7.33
N THR A 245 -4.33 -6.62 8.57
CA THR A 245 -4.04 -7.62 9.59
C THR A 245 -5.24 -7.83 10.51
N LYS A 246 -5.24 -8.99 11.15
CA LYS A 246 -6.18 -9.36 12.20
C LYS A 246 -5.43 -9.57 13.50
N ASP A 247 -6.08 -9.28 14.62
CA ASP A 247 -5.54 -9.60 15.94
C ASP A 247 -5.65 -11.10 16.25
N ASP A 248 -5.20 -11.49 17.45
CA ASP A 248 -5.21 -12.89 17.89
C ASP A 248 -6.63 -13.49 18.00
N ASP A 249 -7.65 -12.64 18.11
CA ASP A 249 -9.06 -13.03 18.15
C ASP A 249 -9.68 -13.12 16.74
N GLY A 250 -8.94 -12.73 15.71
CA GLY A 250 -9.36 -12.76 14.30
C GLY A 250 -10.13 -11.53 13.85
N GLU A 251 -10.17 -10.48 14.68
CA GLU A 251 -10.82 -9.21 14.39
C GLU A 251 -9.89 -8.28 13.62
N PRO A 252 -10.40 -7.44 12.70
CA PRO A 252 -9.57 -6.50 11.96
C PRO A 252 -8.87 -5.50 12.87
N VAL A 253 -7.55 -5.34 12.71
CA VAL A 253 -6.79 -4.30 13.41
C VAL A 253 -7.17 -2.93 12.83
N PRO A 254 -7.56 -1.94 13.65
CA PRO A 254 -7.90 -0.60 13.16
C PRO A 254 -6.74 0.10 12.46
N GLY A 255 -7.03 0.72 11.31
CA GLY A 255 -6.07 1.48 10.52
C GLY A 255 -5.50 2.71 11.24
N THR A 256 -4.18 2.88 11.15
CA THR A 256 -3.46 4.05 11.66
C THR A 256 -3.23 5.10 10.57
N LEU A 257 -2.73 6.28 10.95
CA LEU A 257 -2.31 7.30 9.98
C LEU A 257 -1.20 6.80 9.02
N GLN A 258 -0.32 5.91 9.51
CA GLN A 258 0.74 5.34 8.68
C GLN A 258 0.17 4.37 7.63
N ASP A 259 -0.86 3.62 8.00
CA ASP A 259 -1.61 2.75 7.09
C ASP A 259 -2.33 3.56 6.02
N GLY A 260 -2.96 4.67 6.41
CA GLY A 260 -3.59 5.61 5.47
C GLY A 260 -2.60 6.24 4.50
N GLN A 261 -1.37 6.51 4.94
CA GLN A 261 -0.29 6.97 4.04
C GLN A 261 0.13 5.88 3.06
N ALA A 262 0.17 4.61 3.48
CA ALA A 262 0.45 3.49 2.58
C ALA A 262 -0.66 3.30 1.55
N ALA A 263 -1.92 3.30 1.99
CA ALA A 263 -3.09 3.21 1.13
C ALA A 263 -3.14 4.36 0.11
N LEU A 264 -2.82 5.58 0.53
CA LEU A 264 -2.78 6.74 -0.34
C LEU A 264 -1.71 6.62 -1.43
N ARG A 265 -0.54 6.03 -1.13
CA ARG A 265 0.51 5.77 -2.15
C ARG A 265 0.07 4.72 -3.18
N ASP A 266 -0.55 3.63 -2.72
CA ASP A 266 -1.08 2.60 -3.62
C ASP A 266 -2.21 3.18 -4.51
N LEU A 267 -3.06 4.07 -3.96
CA LEU A 267 -4.08 4.83 -4.72
C LEU A 267 -3.45 5.78 -5.75
N GLN A 268 -2.45 6.58 -5.35
CA GLN A 268 -1.71 7.48 -6.23
C GLN A 268 -1.12 6.73 -7.42
N ALA A 269 -0.43 5.62 -7.15
CA ALA A 269 0.17 4.79 -8.19
C ALA A 269 -0.89 4.18 -9.12
N ALA A 270 -1.99 3.66 -8.58
CA ALA A 270 -3.09 3.14 -9.40
C ALA A 270 -3.62 4.20 -10.38
N LEU A 271 -3.85 5.43 -9.90
CA LEU A 271 -4.34 6.53 -10.73
C LEU A 271 -3.32 6.97 -11.79
N ALA A 272 -2.03 7.02 -11.46
CA ALA A 272 -0.97 7.32 -12.43
C ALA A 272 -0.89 6.26 -13.55
N TYR A 273 -1.06 4.98 -13.20
CA TYR A 273 -1.12 3.88 -14.17
C TYR A 273 -2.42 3.83 -14.98
N GLY A 274 -3.32 4.81 -14.83
CA GLY A 274 -4.61 4.83 -15.53
C GLY A 274 -5.58 3.75 -15.08
N LYS A 275 -5.37 3.15 -13.90
CA LYS A 275 -6.30 2.19 -13.29
C LYS A 275 -7.50 2.95 -12.70
N ALA A 276 -8.60 2.24 -12.48
CA ALA A 276 -9.72 2.77 -11.70
C ALA A 276 -9.54 2.37 -10.22
N ALA A 277 -9.99 3.25 -9.33
CA ALA A 277 -9.91 3.03 -7.89
C ALA A 277 -11.27 3.29 -7.24
N MET A 278 -11.78 2.30 -6.53
CA MET A 278 -12.99 2.40 -5.72
C MET A 278 -12.61 2.34 -4.25
N VAL A 279 -13.28 3.13 -3.42
CA VAL A 279 -13.03 3.23 -1.98
C VAL A 279 -14.35 3.32 -1.21
N THR A 280 -14.41 2.61 -0.08
CA THR A 280 -15.52 2.76 0.87
C THR A 280 -15.21 3.87 1.85
N VAL A 281 -16.19 4.75 2.06
CA VAL A 281 -16.06 5.96 2.87
C VAL A 281 -17.25 6.10 3.82
N ASN A 282 -17.05 6.88 4.87
CA ASN A 282 -18.13 7.51 5.61
C ASN A 282 -18.73 8.65 4.76
N SER A 283 -19.93 8.44 4.24
CA SER A 283 -20.61 9.40 3.36
C SER A 283 -20.88 10.75 4.03
N ALA A 284 -21.34 10.75 5.28
CA ALA A 284 -21.71 11.97 6.00
C ALA A 284 -20.52 12.94 6.15
N GLY A 285 -19.35 12.40 6.52
CA GLY A 285 -18.10 13.14 6.62
C GLY A 285 -17.62 13.64 5.26
N LEU A 286 -17.63 12.77 4.24
CA LEU A 286 -17.19 13.12 2.90
C LEU A 286 -18.07 14.22 2.29
N TRP A 287 -19.40 14.06 2.32
CA TRP A 287 -20.35 15.00 1.73
C TRP A 287 -20.37 16.34 2.45
N SER A 288 -20.23 16.37 3.78
CA SER A 288 -20.18 17.61 4.55
C SER A 288 -18.92 18.43 4.26
N ALA A 289 -17.82 17.76 3.85
CA ALA A 289 -16.56 18.41 3.51
C ALA A 289 -16.43 18.77 2.03
N ALA A 290 -17.33 18.29 1.17
CA ALA A 290 -17.32 18.59 -0.26
C ALA A 290 -17.54 20.09 -0.51
N VAL A 291 -16.92 20.63 -1.57
CA VAL A 291 -17.03 22.07 -1.91
C VAL A 291 -18.48 22.53 -2.13
N LYS A 292 -19.32 21.64 -2.66
CA LYS A 292 -20.76 21.84 -2.87
C LYS A 292 -21.62 21.11 -1.82
N GLY A 293 -20.98 20.67 -0.74
CA GLY A 293 -21.57 19.87 0.31
C GLY A 293 -22.55 20.66 1.17
N GLU A 294 -23.59 19.98 1.63
CA GLU A 294 -24.48 20.48 2.67
C GLU A 294 -24.37 19.54 3.87
N PRO A 295 -24.22 20.04 5.11
CA PRO A 295 -24.08 19.19 6.29
C PRO A 295 -25.32 18.33 6.52
N SER A 296 -25.13 17.06 6.91
CA SER A 296 -26.24 16.22 7.36
C SER A 296 -26.87 16.78 8.64
N GLY A 297 -28.21 16.74 8.73
CA GLY A 297 -28.95 17.14 9.93
C GLY A 297 -28.78 16.18 11.11
N THR A 298 -28.32 14.94 10.86
CA THR A 298 -28.03 13.90 11.88
C THR A 298 -26.82 13.07 11.43
N PRO A 299 -25.61 13.62 11.47
CA PRO A 299 -24.45 12.95 10.89
C PRO A 299 -23.95 11.80 11.78
N ASN A 300 -23.67 10.66 11.15
CA ASN A 300 -22.82 9.62 11.71
C ASN A 300 -21.46 9.73 11.04
N TYR A 301 -20.40 10.05 11.81
CA TYR A 301 -19.05 10.23 11.29
C TYR A 301 -18.12 9.04 11.55
N PHE A 302 -18.66 7.93 12.06
CA PHE A 302 -17.88 6.81 12.56
C PHE A 302 -18.01 5.56 11.69
N ASP A 303 -19.11 5.38 10.96
CA ASP A 303 -19.36 4.16 10.18
C ASP A 303 -19.10 4.41 8.69
N ALA A 304 -18.37 3.52 8.02
CA ALA A 304 -18.31 3.53 6.56
C ALA A 304 -19.57 2.90 5.98
N ASP A 305 -20.18 3.56 5.00
CA ASP A 305 -21.51 3.20 4.50
C ASP A 305 -21.67 3.37 2.98
N HIS A 306 -20.63 3.86 2.28
CA HIS A 306 -20.78 4.29 0.90
C HIS A 306 -19.54 4.06 0.04
N GLU A 307 -19.73 3.58 -1.19
CA GLU A 307 -18.66 3.30 -2.15
C GLU A 307 -18.58 4.40 -3.22
N VAL A 308 -17.38 4.94 -3.47
CA VAL A 308 -17.13 6.01 -4.45
C VAL A 308 -15.95 5.68 -5.36
N VAL A 309 -15.84 6.35 -6.50
CA VAL A 309 -14.69 6.23 -7.41
C VAL A 309 -13.79 7.45 -7.28
N VAL A 310 -12.53 7.24 -6.91
CA VAL A 310 -11.51 8.31 -6.94
C VAL A 310 -11.03 8.49 -8.37
N ILE A 311 -11.07 9.71 -8.88
CA ILE A 311 -10.68 10.03 -10.26
C ILE A 311 -9.43 10.90 -10.37
N LYS A 312 -9.13 11.70 -9.34
CA LYS A 312 -7.92 12.54 -9.29
C LYS A 312 -7.49 12.76 -7.83
N VAL A 313 -6.19 12.69 -7.57
CA VAL A 313 -5.55 13.18 -6.33
C VAL A 313 -4.63 14.32 -6.70
N ASP A 314 -4.74 15.45 -6.01
CA ASP A 314 -3.97 16.67 -6.23
C ASP A 314 -3.29 17.06 -4.90
N LEU A 315 -2.07 16.59 -4.72
CA LEU A 315 -1.34 16.80 -3.46
C LEU A 315 -0.91 18.24 -3.27
N GLU A 316 -0.58 18.93 -4.36
CA GLU A 316 -0.15 20.32 -4.32
C GLU A 316 -1.25 21.22 -3.73
N ASN A 317 -2.49 20.98 -4.12
CA ASN A 317 -3.64 21.73 -3.62
C ASN A 317 -4.37 21.05 -2.44
N GLY A 318 -3.92 19.85 -2.04
CA GLY A 318 -4.52 19.06 -0.97
C GLY A 318 -5.97 18.65 -1.27
N ARG A 319 -6.27 18.24 -2.51
CA ARG A 319 -7.62 17.89 -2.99
C ARG A 319 -7.70 16.46 -3.53
N VAL A 320 -8.88 15.87 -3.39
CA VAL A 320 -9.24 14.59 -4.01
C VAL A 320 -10.58 14.78 -4.72
N PHE A 321 -10.69 14.19 -5.91
CA PHE A 321 -11.87 14.30 -6.76
C PHE A 321 -12.50 12.94 -6.97
N PHE A 322 -13.84 12.91 -6.92
CA PHE A 322 -14.63 11.69 -6.95
C PHE A 322 -15.69 11.71 -8.03
N ASN A 323 -16.04 10.54 -8.52
CA ASN A 323 -17.37 10.27 -9.02
C ASN A 323 -18.14 9.52 -7.94
N ASP A 324 -19.15 10.19 -7.40
CA ASP A 324 -19.99 9.68 -6.31
C ASP A 324 -21.45 9.61 -6.77
N SER A 325 -22.02 8.41 -6.81
CA SER A 325 -23.39 8.20 -7.27
C SER A 325 -24.48 8.67 -6.29
N GLY A 326 -24.13 8.95 -5.03
CA GLY A 326 -25.03 9.27 -3.93
C GLY A 326 -25.65 10.67 -4.02
N PRO A 327 -24.85 11.76 -3.95
CA PRO A 327 -25.36 13.12 -4.01
C PRO A 327 -25.58 13.60 -5.45
N LEU A 328 -26.45 14.61 -5.62
CA LEU A 328 -26.65 15.26 -6.94
C LEU A 328 -25.42 16.01 -7.45
N PHE A 329 -24.53 16.41 -6.54
CA PHE A 329 -23.27 17.09 -6.84
C PHE A 329 -22.07 16.12 -6.93
N GLY A 330 -22.31 14.81 -7.01
CA GLY A 330 -21.28 13.79 -6.96
C GLY A 330 -20.41 13.63 -8.21
N GLN A 331 -20.77 14.27 -9.33
CA GLN A 331 -19.95 14.28 -10.55
C GLN A 331 -18.72 15.18 -10.36
N GLY A 332 -17.51 14.61 -10.40
CA GLY A 332 -16.27 15.36 -10.21
C GLY A 332 -16.21 16.08 -8.85
N MET A 333 -16.83 15.48 -7.82
CA MET A 333 -16.94 16.07 -6.49
C MET A 333 -15.55 16.29 -5.89
N GLU A 334 -15.26 17.53 -5.47
CA GLU A 334 -13.99 17.92 -4.85
C GLU A 334 -14.10 17.91 -3.32
N VAL A 335 -13.11 17.28 -2.67
CA VAL A 335 -13.02 17.17 -1.21
C VAL A 335 -11.58 17.46 -0.74
N PRO A 336 -11.37 18.14 0.40
CA PRO A 336 -10.04 18.23 1.01
C PRO A 336 -9.43 16.85 1.30
N LEU A 337 -8.13 16.67 1.03
CA LEU A 337 -7.41 15.41 1.24
C LEU A 337 -7.53 14.89 2.68
N GLY A 338 -7.42 15.77 3.67
CA GLY A 338 -7.57 15.39 5.08
C GLY A 338 -8.96 14.84 5.40
N ALA A 339 -10.02 15.44 4.83
CA ALA A 339 -11.38 14.96 5.02
C ALA A 339 -11.62 13.62 4.33
N PHE A 340 -11.04 13.41 3.14
CA PHE A 340 -11.04 12.11 2.49
C PHE A 340 -10.37 11.04 3.37
N LEU A 341 -9.15 11.29 3.87
CA LEU A 341 -8.44 10.32 4.71
C LEU A 341 -9.23 9.99 5.99
N SER A 342 -9.86 10.98 6.61
CA SER A 342 -10.74 10.75 7.76
C SER A 342 -12.01 9.97 7.41
N ALA A 343 -12.61 10.20 6.24
CA ALA A 343 -13.78 9.45 5.80
C ALA A 343 -13.43 8.01 5.37
N TRP A 344 -12.19 7.75 4.97
CA TRP A 344 -11.71 6.45 4.51
C TRP A 344 -11.23 5.53 5.64
N GLN A 345 -10.71 6.12 6.73
CA GLN A 345 -10.17 5.40 7.88
C GLN A 345 -11.16 4.38 8.50
N PRO A 346 -12.47 4.67 8.67
CA PRO A 346 -13.39 3.74 9.31
C PRO A 346 -13.50 2.36 8.65
N ASN A 347 -13.20 2.24 7.36
CA ASN A 347 -13.14 0.94 6.67
C ASN A 347 -11.69 0.45 6.47
N ASN A 348 -10.76 0.83 7.37
CA ASN A 348 -9.34 0.48 7.29
C ASN A 348 -8.72 0.81 5.92
N TYR A 349 -9.07 1.97 5.37
CA TYR A 349 -8.56 2.44 4.08
C TYR A 349 -8.77 1.41 2.94
N GLU A 350 -9.91 0.73 2.92
CA GLU A 350 -10.25 -0.25 1.88
C GLU A 350 -10.09 0.35 0.47
N LEU A 351 -9.21 -0.25 -0.32
CA LEU A 351 -8.89 0.17 -1.67
C LEU A 351 -9.16 -0.97 -2.64
N THR A 352 -10.11 -0.79 -3.54
CA THR A 352 -10.32 -1.68 -4.68
C THR A 352 -9.66 -1.07 -5.92
N ILE A 353 -8.60 -1.73 -6.42
CA ILE A 353 -7.92 -1.33 -7.66
C ILE A 353 -8.45 -2.19 -8.79
N VAL A 354 -8.79 -1.55 -9.91
CA VAL A 354 -9.35 -2.21 -11.10
C VAL A 354 -8.51 -1.85 -12.32
N SER A 355 -8.15 -2.84 -13.13
CA SER A 355 -7.36 -2.66 -14.35
C SER A 355 -7.84 -3.57 -15.48
N LYS A 356 -7.37 -3.32 -16.71
CA LYS A 356 -7.57 -4.26 -17.81
C LYS A 356 -6.72 -5.50 -17.58
N LYS A 357 -7.25 -6.69 -17.86
CA LYS A 357 -6.42 -7.90 -17.91
C LYS A 357 -5.35 -7.75 -18.98
N THR A 358 -4.11 -8.02 -18.63
CA THR A 358 -3.02 -8.16 -19.61
C THR A 358 -3.37 -9.35 -20.52
N PRO A 359 -3.32 -9.20 -21.86
CA PRO A 359 -3.51 -10.33 -22.76
C PRO A 359 -2.52 -11.44 -22.39
N SER A 360 -2.98 -12.69 -22.37
CA SER A 360 -2.10 -13.84 -22.20
C SER A 360 -1.01 -13.76 -23.27
N THR A 361 0.25 -13.71 -22.86
CA THR A 361 1.36 -13.90 -23.79
C THR A 361 1.23 -15.34 -24.29
N GLU A 362 0.94 -15.54 -25.58
CA GLU A 362 0.99 -16.88 -26.17
C GLU A 362 2.39 -17.45 -25.93
N VAL A 363 2.45 -18.60 -25.24
CA VAL A 363 3.69 -19.32 -24.91
C VAL A 363 4.10 -20.20 -26.09
#